data_AF-A0A844GKK3-F1
#
_entry.id   AF-A0A844GKK3-F1
#
_cell.length_a   1.000
_cell.length_b   1.000
_cell.length_c   1.000
_cell.angle_alpha   90.00
_cell.angle_beta   90.00
_cell.angle_gamma   90.00
#
_symmetry.space_group_name_H-M   'P 1'
#
loop_
_entity.id
_entity.type
_entity.pdbx_description
1 polymer ?
#
loop_
_entity_poly.entity_id
_entity_poly.type
_entity_poly.pdbx_seq_one_letter_code
_entity_poly.pdbx_strand_id
1 'polypeptide(L)'
;MASERTEELYRVLLSKGYPKEFCAEIAYKNMNTDYTATRMLGYLYRYTNPKIEDLVDEMLAILSDRAQIIEKKESEYAQAVISEMYRKGL
;
A
#
# COMPACT_ATOMS: atom_id res chain seq x y z
N MET A 1 2.21 -4.26 -15.95
CA MET A 1 3.61 -3.88 -15.68
C MET A 1 3.68 -3.40 -14.24
N ALA A 2 4.71 -3.79 -13.48
CA ALA A 2 4.95 -3.20 -12.16
C ALA A 2 5.27 -1.70 -12.32
N SER A 3 4.82 -0.87 -11.40
CA SER A 3 5.11 0.57 -11.46
C SER A 3 6.59 0.83 -11.19
N GLU A 4 7.09 2.00 -11.61
CA GLU A 4 8.49 2.41 -11.37
C GLU A 4 8.84 2.36 -9.87
N ARG A 5 7.90 2.76 -9.00
CA ARG A 5 8.09 2.72 -7.55
C ARG A 5 8.07 1.31 -6.98
N THR A 6 7.29 0.41 -7.58
CA THR A 6 7.30 -1.01 -7.18
C THR A 6 8.66 -1.65 -7.49
N GLU A 7 9.23 -1.32 -8.64
CA GLU A 7 10.55 -1.81 -9.05
C GLU A 7 11.67 -1.23 -8.16
N GLU A 8 11.57 0.06 -7.81
CA GLU A 8 12.47 0.70 -6.85
C GLU A 8 12.40 0.03 -5.47
N LEU A 9 11.19 -0.22 -4.96
CA LEU A 9 10.99 -0.94 -3.69
C LEU A 9 11.68 -2.31 -3.71
N TYR A 10 11.49 -3.09 -4.77
CA TYR A 10 12.13 -4.38 -4.92
C TYR A 10 13.66 -4.27 -4.86
N ARG A 11 14.26 -3.28 -5.54
CA ARG A 11 15.71 -3.03 -5.51
C ARG A 11 16.20 -2.62 -4.13
N VAL A 12 15.47 -1.77 -3.42
CA VAL A 12 15.83 -1.35 -2.06
C VAL A 12 15.80 -2.55 -1.11
N LEU A 13 14.78 -3.40 -1.18
CA LEU A 13 14.68 -4.61 -0.37
C LEU A 13 15.87 -5.56 -0.62
N LEU A 14 16.22 -5.79 -1.89
CA LEU A 14 17.41 -6.57 -2.25
C LEU A 14 18.70 -5.94 -1.73
N SER A 15 18.85 -4.62 -1.83
CA SER A 15 20.05 -3.90 -1.36
C SER A 15 20.27 -4.02 0.16
N LYS A 16 19.19 -4.25 0.92
CA LYS A 16 19.23 -4.49 2.37
C LYS A 16 19.51 -5.96 2.74
N GLY A 17 19.62 -6.85 1.75
CA GLY A 17 20.01 -8.25 1.95
C GLY A 17 18.85 -9.21 2.26
N TYR A 18 17.59 -8.80 2.05
CA TYR A 18 16.46 -9.71 2.23
C TYR A 18 16.41 -10.79 1.12
N PRO A 19 15.85 -11.98 1.41
CA PRO A 19 15.73 -13.05 0.41
C PRO A 19 14.94 -12.62 -0.83
N LYS A 20 15.41 -12.99 -2.01
CA LYS A 20 14.83 -12.56 -3.30
C LYS A 20 13.33 -12.85 -3.41
N GLU A 21 12.91 -14.04 -2.98
CA GLU A 21 11.49 -14.45 -3.02
C GLU A 21 10.64 -13.58 -2.09
N PHE A 22 11.16 -13.26 -0.90
CA PHE A 22 10.51 -12.35 0.03
C PHE A 22 10.40 -10.94 -0.56
N CYS A 23 11.47 -10.40 -1.15
CA CYS A 23 11.42 -9.10 -1.82
C CYS A 23 10.35 -9.05 -2.92
N ALA A 24 10.24 -10.12 -3.72
CA ALA A 24 9.26 -10.21 -4.78
C ALA A 24 7.82 -10.29 -4.25
N GLU A 25 7.59 -11.03 -3.16
CA GLU A 25 6.31 -11.13 -2.48
C GLU A 25 5.86 -9.76 -1.94
N ILE A 26 6.75 -9.03 -1.28
CA ILE A 26 6.45 -7.69 -0.76
C ILE A 26 6.17 -6.72 -1.92
N ALA A 27 7.09 -6.58 -2.88
CA ALA A 27 6.97 -5.57 -3.91
C ALA A 27 5.84 -5.86 -4.90
N TYR A 28 5.85 -7.04 -5.52
CA TYR A 28 5.00 -7.29 -6.70
C TYR A 28 3.62 -7.85 -6.38
N LYS A 29 3.42 -8.46 -5.21
CA LYS A 29 2.10 -8.98 -4.81
C LYS A 29 1.37 -8.07 -3.83
N ASN A 30 2.06 -7.59 -2.79
CA ASN A 30 1.42 -6.84 -1.71
C ASN A 30 1.50 -5.31 -1.90
N MET A 31 2.68 -4.81 -2.26
CA MET A 31 2.99 -3.38 -2.38
C MET A 31 3.05 -2.90 -3.84
N ASN A 32 2.14 -3.44 -4.66
CA ASN A 32 2.16 -3.35 -6.13
C ASN A 32 1.52 -2.09 -6.73
N THR A 33 1.22 -1.09 -5.90
CA THR A 33 0.68 0.21 -6.35
C THR A 33 1.64 1.31 -5.94
N ASP A 34 1.65 2.43 -6.67
CA ASP A 34 2.51 3.56 -6.31
C ASP A 34 2.27 4.06 -4.87
N TYR A 35 1.02 4.04 -4.41
CA TYR A 35 0.67 4.43 -3.04
C TYR A 35 1.35 3.54 -2.00
N THR A 36 1.18 2.22 -2.11
CA THR A 36 1.76 1.28 -1.15
C THR A 36 3.28 1.21 -1.24
N ALA A 37 3.83 1.19 -2.47
CA ALA A 37 5.28 1.19 -2.69
C ALA A 37 5.96 2.44 -2.10
N THR A 38 5.39 3.63 -2.32
CA THR A 38 5.93 4.89 -1.79
C THR A 38 5.95 4.91 -0.26
N ARG A 39 4.89 4.41 0.38
CA ARG A 39 4.82 4.34 1.85
C ARG A 39 5.89 3.40 2.41
N MET A 40 6.05 2.22 1.82
CA MET A 40 7.07 1.26 2.23
C MET A 40 8.50 1.78 1.99
N LEU A 41 8.76 2.44 0.86
CA LEU A 41 10.04 3.11 0.61
C LEU A 41 10.33 4.17 1.69
N GLY A 42 9.34 4.98 2.07
CA GLY A 42 9.47 5.95 3.15
C GLY A 42 9.86 5.32 4.50
N TYR A 43 9.32 4.14 4.81
CA TYR A 43 9.74 3.36 5.98
C TYR A 43 11.20 2.90 5.84
N LEU A 44 11.55 2.26 4.73
CA LEU A 44 12.88 1.69 4.48
C LEU A 44 14.01 2.74 4.39
N TYR A 45 13.69 3.99 4.09
CA TYR A 45 14.64 5.12 4.15
C TYR A 45 14.84 5.67 5.56
N ARG A 46 13.87 5.52 6.46
CA ARG A 46 14.01 5.92 7.87
C ARG A 46 14.69 4.85 8.71
N TYR A 47 14.50 3.57 8.38
CA TYR A 47 15.04 2.45 9.13
C TYR A 47 16.12 1.70 8.33
N THR A 48 17.34 1.71 8.84
CA THR A 48 18.51 1.21 8.10
C THR A 48 18.47 -0.31 7.90
N ASN A 49 18.16 -1.07 8.96
CA ASN A 49 18.16 -2.54 8.91
C ASN A 49 17.01 -3.14 9.75
N PRO A 50 15.74 -2.94 9.35
CA PRO A 50 14.61 -3.51 10.08
C PRO A 50 14.63 -5.03 10.04
N LYS A 51 14.15 -5.70 11.08
CA LYS A 51 13.95 -7.14 11.02
C LYS A 51 12.85 -7.46 10.02
N ILE A 52 12.80 -8.71 9.56
CA ILE A 52 11.72 -9.17 8.68
C ILE A 52 10.36 -8.95 9.35
N GLU A 53 10.25 -9.20 10.65
CA GLU A 53 9.04 -8.96 11.46
C GLU A 53 8.59 -7.50 11.37
N ASP A 54 9.48 -6.54 11.70
CA ASP A 54 9.17 -5.11 11.65
C ASP A 54 8.76 -4.64 10.24
N LEU A 55 9.32 -5.26 9.20
CA LEU A 55 9.00 -4.94 7.81
C LEU A 55 7.62 -5.48 7.40
N VAL A 56 7.28 -6.69 7.84
CA VAL A 56 5.96 -7.28 7.61
C VAL A 56 4.89 -6.51 8.39
N ASP A 57 5.17 -6.08 9.62
CA ASP A 57 4.25 -5.29 10.42
C ASP A 57 3.93 -3.95 9.74
N GLU A 58 4.94 -3.23 9.26
CA GLU A 58 4.73 -1.99 8.48
C GLU A 58 3.93 -2.27 7.19
N MET A 59 4.21 -3.38 6.49
CA MET A 59 3.46 -3.76 5.30
C MET A 59 1.96 -3.94 5.63
N LEU A 60 1.65 -4.69 6.69
CA LEU A 60 0.29 -4.93 7.12
C LEU A 60 -0.41 -3.65 7.56
N ALA A 61 0.29 -2.75 8.25
CA ALA A 61 -0.23 -1.44 8.62
C ALA A 61 -0.61 -0.60 7.39
N ILE A 62 0.27 -0.52 6.38
CA ILE A 62 -0.01 0.22 5.14
C ILE A 62 -1.18 -0.41 4.35
N LEU A 63 -1.28 -1.74 4.31
CA LEU A 63 -2.39 -2.44 3.66
C LEU A 63 -3.72 -2.18 4.37
N SER A 64 -3.70 -2.12 5.71
CA SER A 64 -4.86 -1.79 6.53
C SER A 64 -5.33 -0.35 6.28
N ASP A 65 -4.40 0.62 6.31
CA ASP A 65 -4.69 2.02 5.97
C ASP A 65 -5.34 2.14 4.58
N ARG A 66 -4.82 1.40 3.59
CA ARG A 66 -5.37 1.37 2.23
C ARG A 66 -6.82 0.86 2.22
N ALA A 67 -7.11 -0.22 2.97
CA ALA A 67 -8.45 -0.79 3.04
C ALA A 67 -9.45 0.20 3.64
N GLN A 68 -9.07 0.89 4.72
CA GLN A 68 -9.91 1.93 5.35
C GLN A 68 -10.20 3.10 4.39
N ILE A 69 -9.22 3.52 3.58
CA ILE A 69 -9.43 4.57 2.57
C ILE A 69 -10.44 4.13 1.51
N ILE A 70 -10.39 2.88 1.07
CA ILE A 70 -11.33 2.34 0.07
C ILE A 70 -12.75 2.30 0.66
N GLU A 71 -12.91 1.70 1.84
CA GLU A 71 -14.20 1.62 2.53
C GLU A 71 -14.84 2.99 2.75
N LYS A 72 -14.03 3.97 3.17
CA LYS A 72 -14.48 5.35 3.33
C LYS A 72 -14.99 5.94 2.01
N LYS A 73 -14.26 5.75 0.91
CA LYS A 73 -14.67 6.27 -0.42
C LYS A 73 -15.94 5.62 -0.93
N GLU A 74 -16.11 4.32 -0.72
CA GLU A 74 -17.34 3.60 -1.08
C GLU A 74 -18.54 4.12 -0.28
N SER A 75 -18.34 4.36 1.02
CA SER A 75 -19.36 4.95 1.90
C SER A 75 -19.74 6.38 1.49
N GLU A 76 -18.76 7.22 1.17
CA GLU A 76 -18.97 8.58 0.67
C GLU A 76 -19.73 8.58 -0.67
N TYR A 77 -19.40 7.66 -1.57
CA TYR A 77 -20.11 7.50 -2.83
C TYR A 77 -21.57 7.08 -2.62
N ALA A 78 -21.82 6.06 -1.78
CA ALA A 78 -23.18 5.62 -1.46
C ALA A 78 -24.02 6.78 -0.86
N GLN A 79 -23.42 7.57 0.04
CA GLN A 79 -24.08 8.72 0.64
C GLN A 79 -24.38 9.82 -0.38
N ALA A 80 -23.49 10.06 -1.34
CA ALA A 80 -23.70 11.03 -2.41
C ALA A 80 -24.88 10.62 -3.32
N VAL A 81 -24.96 9.34 -3.69
CA VAL A 81 -26.06 8.78 -4.50
C VAL A 81 -27.40 8.92 -3.77
N ILE A 82 -27.46 8.54 -2.48
CA ILE A 82 -28.67 8.69 -1.66
C ILE A 82 -29.10 10.17 -1.58
N SER A 83 -28.14 11.06 -1.31
CA SER A 83 -28.40 12.50 -1.22
C SER A 83 -28.90 13.09 -2.55
N GLU A 84 -28.41 12.58 -3.67
CA GLU A 84 -28.88 12.97 -5.01
C GLU A 84 -30.32 12.53 -5.25
N MET A 85 -30.70 11.30 -4.88
CA MET A 85 -32.08 10.82 -4.97
C MET A 85 -33.04 11.69 -4.16
N TYR A 86 -32.69 12.01 -2.91
CA TYR A 86 -33.50 12.92 -2.08
C TYR A 86 -33.64 14.32 -2.70
N ARG A 87 -32.59 14.83 -3.35
CA ARG A 87 -32.59 16.17 -3.96
C ARG A 87 -33.41 16.23 -5.25
N LYS A 88 -33.37 15.17 -6.05
CA LYS A 88 -34.10 15.11 -7.33
C LYS A 88 -35.58 14.75 -7.16
N GLY A 89 -35.99 14.34 -5.95
CA GLY A 89 -37.33 13.82 -5.68
C GLY A 89 -37.48 12.42 -6.26
N LEU A 90 -38.21 11.55 -5.57
CA LEU A 90 -38.71 10.30 -6.15
C LEU A 90 -39.63 10.62 -7.34
#